data_AF-A0A1S4B9K9-F1
#
_entry.id   AF-A0A1S4B9K9-F1
#
_cell.length_a   1.000
_cell.length_b   1.000
_cell.length_c   1.000
_cell.angle_alpha   90.00
_cell.angle_beta   90.00
_cell.angle_gamma   90.00
#
_symmetry.space_group_name_H-M   'P 1'
#
loop_
_entity.id
_entity.type
_entity.pdbx_description
1 polymer ?
#
loop_
_entity_poly.entity_id
_entity_poly.type
_entity_poly.pdbx_seq_one_letter_code
_entity_poly.pdbx_strand_id
1 'polypeptide(L)'
;DFLKYNKDHLQKLPCKIFEPIPLGEGAGVGWMKGADVVQIPEDYTLLDLVQVGLSSMHAAVGVVVRLREELSLVKDVPILIAVDQYNSRFTFNEYEEPVTVQSCRPIHAKELATVNAFRSMIHDNMMVGAFSHSTAVGKLRKDLPGVPADARINFPRYSVDEVAVVCHYYLRQRLIQREPFTEENWKKIYYLSHGNGAQMRWLVPFMR
;
A
#
# COMPACT_ATOMS: atom_id res chain seq x y z
N ASP A 1 10.61 8.67 1.64
CA ASP A 1 10.24 8.79 0.21
C ASP A 1 9.10 9.75 -0.09
N PHE A 2 7.98 9.73 0.64
CA PHE A 2 6.84 10.63 0.36
C PHE A 2 7.24 12.11 0.21
N LEU A 3 7.92 12.71 1.20
CA LEU A 3 8.36 14.10 1.10
C LEU A 3 9.39 14.34 0.01
N LYS A 4 10.30 13.39 -0.24
CA LYS A 4 11.41 13.55 -1.18
C LYS A 4 10.94 13.93 -2.58
N TYR A 5 9.84 13.33 -3.04
CA TYR A 5 9.31 13.55 -4.39
C TYR A 5 8.11 14.49 -4.44
N ASN A 6 7.47 14.79 -3.30
CA ASN A 6 6.23 15.57 -3.28
C ASN A 6 6.36 16.94 -2.59
N LYS A 7 7.52 17.28 -2.01
CA LYS A 7 7.72 18.52 -1.24
C LYS A 7 7.21 19.77 -1.96
N ASP A 8 7.66 19.99 -3.20
CA ASP A 8 7.34 21.19 -3.97
C ASP A 8 5.86 21.28 -4.36
N HIS A 9 5.16 20.14 -4.44
CA HIS A 9 3.73 20.09 -4.69
C HIS A 9 2.95 20.36 -3.40
N LEU A 10 3.33 19.72 -2.28
CA LEU A 10 2.68 19.88 -1.00
C LEU A 10 2.76 21.32 -0.47
N GLN A 11 3.86 22.03 -0.76
CA GLN A 11 4.02 23.43 -0.40
C GLN A 11 3.04 24.37 -1.13
N LYS A 12 2.51 23.96 -2.28
CA LYS A 12 1.56 24.76 -3.07
C LYS A 12 0.10 24.46 -2.75
N LEU A 13 -0.16 23.40 -1.97
CA LEU A 13 -1.50 22.95 -1.65
C LEU A 13 -1.87 23.45 -0.25
N PRO A 14 -2.86 24.36 -0.12
CA PRO A 14 -3.32 24.79 1.19
C PRO A 14 -4.16 23.71 1.87
N CYS A 15 -4.14 23.69 3.20
CA CYS A 15 -5.11 22.92 3.99
C CYS A 15 -6.51 23.52 3.79
N LYS A 16 -7.53 22.65 3.78
CA LYS A 16 -8.94 23.04 3.67
C LYS A 16 -9.76 22.64 4.91
N ILE A 17 -9.20 21.80 5.78
CA ILE A 17 -9.84 21.31 6.98
C ILE A 17 -9.07 21.87 8.20
N PHE A 18 -9.71 22.78 8.93
CA PHE A 18 -9.10 23.50 10.05
C PHE A 18 -9.50 22.95 11.42
N GLU A 19 -10.28 21.87 11.45
CA GLU A 19 -10.62 21.18 12.70
C GLU A 19 -9.35 20.70 13.41
N PRO A 20 -9.21 20.91 14.74
CA PRO A 20 -8.04 20.50 15.49
C PRO A 20 -7.78 19.00 15.38
N ILE A 21 -6.51 18.60 15.35
CA ILE A 21 -6.12 17.19 15.31
C ILE A 21 -5.89 16.71 16.75
N PRO A 22 -6.67 15.73 17.24
CA PRO A 22 -6.45 15.18 18.58
C PRO A 22 -5.12 14.41 18.63
N LEU A 23 -4.37 14.60 19.73
CA LEU A 23 -3.16 13.83 19.97
C LEU A 23 -3.50 12.38 20.38
N GLY A 24 -2.85 11.44 19.71
CA GLY A 24 -3.05 10.00 19.89
C GLY A 24 -1.92 9.32 20.65
N GLU A 25 -2.19 8.10 21.09
CA GLU A 25 -1.19 7.20 21.68
C GLU A 25 -0.80 6.07 20.70
N GLY A 26 0.49 5.74 20.68
CA GLY A 26 1.03 4.55 20.02
C GLY A 26 0.62 4.40 18.55
N ALA A 27 -0.03 3.26 18.24
CA ALA A 27 -0.40 2.86 16.88
C ALA A 27 -1.71 3.49 16.35
N GLY A 28 -2.31 4.45 17.08
CA GLY A 28 -3.55 5.09 16.68
C GLY A 28 -4.81 4.29 17.00
N VAL A 29 -4.79 3.52 18.09
CA VAL A 29 -5.94 2.74 18.61
C VAL A 29 -6.74 3.55 19.64
N GLY A 30 -6.11 4.55 20.28
CA GLY A 30 -6.75 5.38 21.32
C GLY A 30 -6.20 6.79 21.37
N TRP A 31 -6.90 7.65 22.13
CA TRP A 31 -6.53 9.05 22.35
C TRP A 31 -5.75 9.20 23.65
N MET A 32 -4.87 10.20 23.71
CA MET A 32 -4.11 10.48 24.92
C MET A 32 -5.04 10.96 26.05
N LYS A 33 -4.88 10.41 27.26
CA LYS A 33 -5.64 10.89 28.43
C LYS A 33 -5.29 12.34 28.72
N GLY A 34 -6.28 13.24 28.65
CA GLY A 34 -6.09 14.69 28.78
C GLY A 34 -6.07 15.47 27.46
N ALA A 35 -6.25 14.78 26.32
CA ALA A 35 -6.55 15.27 24.97
C ALA A 35 -6.10 16.72 24.66
N ASP A 36 -4.79 16.93 24.63
CA ASP A 36 -4.23 18.06 23.91
C ASP A 36 -4.50 17.90 22.40
N VAL A 37 -4.71 19.02 21.72
CA VAL A 37 -5.00 19.07 20.29
C VAL A 37 -3.95 19.92 19.57
N VAL A 38 -3.67 19.57 18.32
CA VAL A 38 -2.90 20.45 17.44
C VAL A 38 -3.86 21.33 16.67
N GLN A 39 -3.73 22.64 16.86
CA GLN A 39 -4.44 23.63 16.07
C GLN A 39 -3.82 23.71 14.67
N ILE A 40 -4.67 23.80 13.65
CA ILE A 40 -4.25 23.92 12.24
C ILE A 40 -4.63 25.33 11.78
N PRO A 41 -3.66 26.25 11.64
CA PRO A 41 -3.89 27.58 11.10
C PRO A 41 -4.40 27.55 9.65
N GLU A 42 -5.11 28.60 9.25
CA GLU A 42 -5.69 28.72 7.91
C GLU A 42 -4.65 28.91 6.79
N ASP A 43 -3.47 29.43 7.14
CA ASP A 43 -2.35 29.65 6.23
C ASP A 43 -1.47 28.41 6.02
N TYR A 44 -1.77 27.30 6.70
CA TYR A 44 -0.99 26.07 6.56
C TYR A 44 -1.13 25.44 5.19
N THR A 45 0.00 24.98 4.67
CA THR A 45 0.07 24.10 3.51
C THR A 45 0.07 22.63 3.94
N LEU A 46 -0.18 21.71 3.01
CA LEU A 46 -0.05 20.28 3.27
C LEU A 46 1.39 19.90 3.67
N LEU A 47 2.39 20.69 3.25
CA LEU A 47 3.76 20.48 3.71
C LEU A 47 3.92 20.81 5.20
N ASP A 48 3.33 21.90 5.66
CA ASP A 48 3.38 22.32 7.07
C ASP A 48 2.64 21.31 7.96
N LEU A 49 1.49 20.82 7.49
CA LEU A 49 0.76 19.74 8.14
C LEU A 49 1.64 18.48 8.32
N VAL A 50 2.40 18.09 7.30
CA VAL A 50 3.33 16.95 7.41
C VAL A 50 4.47 17.24 8.38
N GLN A 51 5.01 18.46 8.39
CA GLN A 51 6.08 18.84 9.33
C GLN A 51 5.62 18.78 10.79
N VAL A 52 4.36 19.13 11.09
CA VAL A 52 3.76 18.94 12.41
C VAL A 52 3.81 17.46 12.83
N GLY A 53 3.40 16.55 11.94
CA GLY A 53 3.41 15.11 12.23
C GLY A 53 4.82 14.53 12.39
N LEU A 54 5.82 15.10 11.71
CA LEU A 54 7.22 14.73 11.88
C LEU A 54 7.83 15.27 13.18
N SER A 55 7.35 16.43 13.63
CA SER A 55 7.85 17.10 14.84
C SER A 55 7.22 16.53 16.12
N SER A 56 6.03 15.93 16.02
CA SER A 56 5.32 15.32 17.16
C SER A 56 4.82 13.92 16.83
N MET A 57 5.40 12.92 17.51
CA MET A 57 4.99 11.52 17.37
C MET A 57 3.52 11.31 17.74
N HIS A 58 3.00 12.05 18.72
CA HIS A 58 1.61 11.98 19.17
C HIS A 58 0.62 12.56 18.13
N ALA A 59 1.07 13.50 17.30
CA ALA A 59 0.27 14.06 16.22
C ALA A 59 0.38 13.24 14.93
N ALA A 60 1.44 12.45 14.75
CA ALA A 60 1.80 11.80 13.49
C ALA A 60 0.64 11.00 12.88
N VAL A 61 -0.06 10.18 13.67
CA VAL A 61 -1.19 9.37 13.18
C VAL A 61 -2.36 10.26 12.75
N GLY A 62 -2.74 11.24 13.57
CA GLY A 62 -3.81 12.18 13.24
C GLY A 62 -3.49 13.00 12.00
N VAL A 63 -2.24 13.43 11.85
CA VAL A 63 -1.73 14.13 10.66
C VAL A 63 -1.83 13.24 9.41
N VAL A 64 -1.51 11.95 9.50
CA VAL A 64 -1.63 11.03 8.35
C VAL A 64 -3.09 10.84 7.93
N VAL A 65 -4.01 10.73 8.89
CA VAL A 65 -5.46 10.65 8.62
C VAL A 65 -5.95 11.95 7.98
N ARG A 66 -5.60 13.10 8.57
CA ARG A 66 -5.98 14.41 8.05
C ARG A 66 -5.39 14.65 6.65
N LEU A 67 -4.13 14.30 6.43
CA LEU A 67 -3.48 14.39 5.12
C LEU A 67 -4.24 13.59 4.07
N ARG A 68 -4.75 12.39 4.40
CA ARG A 68 -5.61 11.65 3.48
C ARG A 68 -6.85 12.46 3.14
N GLU A 69 -7.54 13.00 4.13
CA GLU A 69 -8.81 13.73 3.93
C GLU A 69 -8.59 14.94 3.03
N GLU A 70 -7.58 15.75 3.36
CA GLU A 70 -7.13 16.90 2.58
C GLU A 70 -6.82 16.55 1.12
N LEU A 71 -6.07 15.47 0.91
CA LEU A 71 -5.75 14.98 -0.44
C LEU A 71 -6.99 14.54 -1.22
N SER A 72 -8.14 14.26 -0.58
CA SER A 72 -9.42 14.06 -1.29
C SER A 72 -10.10 15.34 -1.75
N LEU A 73 -9.80 16.44 -1.09
CA LEU A 73 -10.35 17.75 -1.41
C LEU A 73 -9.52 18.49 -2.47
N VAL A 74 -8.32 18.01 -2.78
CA VAL A 74 -7.51 18.50 -3.89
C VAL A 74 -8.12 18.05 -5.21
N LYS A 75 -8.43 19.02 -6.09
CA LYS A 75 -8.99 18.78 -7.43
C LYS A 75 -8.12 19.37 -8.55
N ASP A 76 -7.19 20.26 -8.21
CA ASP A 76 -6.35 20.97 -9.19
C ASP A 76 -5.23 20.10 -9.77
N VAL A 77 -4.85 19.03 -9.05
CA VAL A 77 -3.80 18.08 -9.44
C VAL A 77 -4.31 16.67 -9.22
N PRO A 78 -4.05 15.72 -10.14
CA PRO A 78 -4.45 14.33 -9.94
C PRO A 78 -3.69 13.71 -8.76
N ILE A 79 -4.45 13.10 -7.84
CA ILE A 79 -3.91 12.38 -6.67
C ILE A 79 -4.12 10.87 -6.87
N LEU A 80 -3.04 10.11 -6.75
CA LEU A 80 -3.05 8.64 -6.76
C LEU A 80 -2.56 8.09 -5.42
N ILE A 81 -3.38 7.27 -4.78
CA ILE A 81 -2.99 6.49 -3.60
C ILE A 81 -2.75 5.04 -4.04
N ALA A 82 -1.50 4.62 -4.05
CA ALA A 82 -1.12 3.24 -4.37
C ALA A 82 -0.68 2.51 -3.11
N VAL A 83 -1.23 1.32 -2.87
CA VAL A 83 -0.85 0.49 -1.74
C VAL A 83 -0.59 -0.95 -2.13
N ASP A 84 0.62 -1.43 -1.82
CA ASP A 84 0.95 -2.84 -1.85
C ASP A 84 0.57 -3.56 -0.55
N GLN A 85 0.46 -4.89 -0.60
CA GLN A 85 0.02 -5.74 0.51
C GLN A 85 -1.35 -5.31 1.07
N TYR A 86 -2.24 -4.84 0.19
CA TYR A 86 -3.52 -4.26 0.57
C TYR A 86 -4.42 -5.23 1.34
N ASN A 87 -4.27 -6.53 1.10
CA ASN A 87 -4.92 -7.60 1.84
C ASN A 87 -4.63 -7.61 3.35
N SER A 88 -3.48 -7.08 3.80
CA SER A 88 -3.15 -6.98 5.24
C SER A 88 -4.16 -6.13 6.05
N ARG A 89 -4.93 -5.26 5.38
CA ARG A 89 -5.95 -4.41 6.01
C ARG A 89 -7.23 -5.15 6.40
N PHE A 90 -7.36 -6.41 6.02
CA PHE A 90 -8.56 -7.22 6.23
C PHE A 90 -8.35 -8.38 7.22
N THR A 91 -7.25 -8.35 7.97
CA THR A 91 -6.90 -9.33 9.00
C THR A 91 -6.60 -8.66 10.34
N PHE A 92 -6.37 -9.48 11.36
CA PHE A 92 -5.75 -9.07 12.61
C PHE A 92 -4.27 -8.72 12.39
N ASN A 93 -3.82 -7.74 13.15
CA ASN A 93 -2.41 -7.31 13.19
C ASN A 93 -1.73 -7.88 14.44
N GLU A 94 -0.47 -7.50 14.66
CA GLU A 94 0.33 -7.93 15.81
C GLU A 94 0.03 -7.15 17.10
N TYR A 95 -0.75 -6.07 17.02
CA TYR A 95 -1.15 -5.33 18.20
C TYR A 95 -2.26 -6.05 18.94
N GLU A 96 -2.21 -5.95 20.26
CA GLU A 96 -3.21 -6.51 21.14
C GLU A 96 -3.68 -5.46 22.13
N GLU A 97 -4.92 -5.60 22.59
CA GLU A 97 -5.49 -4.77 23.64
C GLU A 97 -5.78 -5.64 24.87
N PRO A 98 -5.37 -5.22 26.08
CA PRO A 98 -5.69 -5.95 27.30
C PRO A 98 -7.21 -5.91 27.55
N VAL A 99 -7.84 -7.09 27.60
CA VAL A 99 -9.26 -7.25 27.96
C VAL A 99 -9.40 -7.50 29.46
N THR A 100 -8.48 -8.29 30.02
CA THR A 100 -8.34 -8.52 31.46
C THR A 100 -6.87 -8.44 31.85
N VAL A 101 -6.56 -8.53 33.14
CA VAL A 101 -5.18 -8.56 33.65
C VAL A 101 -4.35 -9.72 33.04
N GLN A 102 -5.01 -10.79 32.60
CA GLN A 102 -4.35 -11.99 32.09
C GLN A 102 -4.65 -12.30 30.62
N SER A 103 -5.45 -11.46 29.94
CA SER A 103 -5.83 -11.71 28.55
C SER A 103 -5.78 -10.47 27.70
N CYS A 104 -5.22 -10.64 26.51
CA CYS A 104 -5.21 -9.64 25.45
C CYS A 104 -6.05 -10.16 24.27
N ARG A 105 -6.77 -9.25 23.59
CA ARG A 105 -7.43 -9.54 22.31
C ARG A 105 -6.55 -9.02 21.18
N PRO A 106 -6.41 -9.76 20.07
CA PRO A 106 -5.76 -9.22 18.88
C PRO A 106 -6.61 -8.08 18.28
N ILE A 107 -5.95 -7.02 17.84
CA ILE A 107 -6.60 -5.86 17.24
C ILE A 107 -6.79 -6.12 15.75
N HIS A 108 -8.01 -5.92 15.26
CA HIS A 108 -8.27 -6.03 13.83
C HIS A 108 -7.64 -4.83 13.10
N ALA A 109 -7.03 -5.02 11.93
CA ALA A 109 -6.36 -3.93 11.21
C ALA A 109 -7.25 -2.69 10.98
N LYS A 110 -8.54 -2.91 10.69
CA LYS A 110 -9.57 -1.85 10.61
C LYS A 110 -9.67 -0.92 11.83
N GLU A 111 -9.24 -1.34 13.00
CA GLU A 111 -9.29 -0.55 14.24
C GLU A 111 -8.09 0.41 14.35
N LEU A 112 -7.03 0.21 13.55
CA LEU A 112 -5.93 1.17 13.46
C LEU A 112 -6.39 2.38 12.64
N ALA A 113 -6.27 3.59 13.19
CA ALA A 113 -6.70 4.82 12.52
C ALA A 113 -6.06 5.00 11.12
N THR A 114 -4.77 4.73 10.99
CA THR A 114 -4.04 4.78 9.71
C THR A 114 -4.56 3.78 8.70
N VAL A 115 -4.82 2.54 9.10
CA VAL A 115 -5.38 1.53 8.20
C VAL A 115 -6.78 1.95 7.80
N ASN A 116 -7.62 2.33 8.76
CA ASN A 116 -9.02 2.69 8.51
C ASN A 116 -9.15 3.83 7.49
N ALA A 117 -8.33 4.88 7.62
CA ALA A 117 -8.33 6.02 6.70
C ALA A 117 -7.94 5.65 5.25
N PHE A 118 -7.12 4.60 5.07
CA PHE A 118 -6.66 4.12 3.77
C PHE A 118 -7.24 2.75 3.40
N ARG A 119 -8.29 2.30 4.10
CA ARG A 119 -8.88 0.97 3.87
C ARG A 119 -9.99 1.04 2.83
N SER A 120 -10.87 2.03 2.90
CA SER A 120 -11.95 2.15 1.93
C SER A 120 -11.42 2.68 0.60
N MET A 121 -11.83 2.05 -0.49
CA MET A 121 -11.69 2.53 -1.87
C MET A 121 -12.94 3.30 -2.34
N ILE A 122 -14.01 3.34 -1.52
CA ILE A 122 -15.24 4.08 -1.81
C ILE A 122 -15.02 5.54 -1.43
N HIS A 123 -14.21 6.23 -2.23
CA HIS A 123 -13.92 7.65 -2.11
C HIS A 123 -13.75 8.25 -3.51
N ASP A 124 -13.87 9.58 -3.63
CA ASP A 124 -13.69 10.31 -4.90
C ASP A 124 -12.23 10.35 -5.41
N ASN A 125 -11.33 9.58 -4.82
CA ASN A 125 -9.91 9.59 -5.15
C ASN A 125 -9.51 8.36 -5.95
N MET A 126 -8.54 8.52 -6.85
CA MET A 126 -7.92 7.37 -7.51
C MET A 126 -7.09 6.59 -6.49
N MET A 127 -7.48 5.33 -6.28
CA MET A 127 -6.80 4.43 -5.37
C MET A 127 -6.56 3.07 -6.03
N VAL A 128 -5.36 2.52 -5.85
CA VAL A 128 -4.97 1.20 -6.34
C VAL A 128 -4.43 0.38 -5.18
N GLY A 129 -5.03 -0.77 -4.91
CA GLY A 129 -4.56 -1.72 -3.92
C GLY A 129 -4.08 -3.01 -4.58
N ALA A 130 -2.83 -3.38 -4.36
CA ALA A 130 -2.27 -4.64 -4.83
C ALA A 130 -2.35 -5.70 -3.73
N PHE A 131 -2.86 -6.89 -4.07
CA PHE A 131 -2.82 -8.03 -3.18
C PHE A 131 -1.44 -8.68 -3.28
N SER A 132 -0.86 -9.00 -2.12
CA SER A 132 0.38 -9.75 -2.07
C SER A 132 0.19 -11.08 -1.37
N HIS A 133 0.77 -12.13 -1.95
CA HIS A 133 0.88 -13.43 -1.29
C HIS A 133 2.03 -13.50 -0.28
N SER A 134 2.87 -12.44 -0.16
CA SER A 134 3.91 -12.35 0.87
C SER A 134 3.34 -12.24 2.28
N THR A 135 2.19 -11.60 2.40
CA THR A 135 1.43 -11.54 3.65
C THR A 135 0.60 -12.80 3.76
N ALA A 136 0.81 -13.60 4.80
CA ALA A 136 0.13 -14.87 5.04
C ALA A 136 -1.35 -14.71 5.45
N VAL A 137 -2.11 -13.85 4.77
CA VAL A 137 -3.47 -13.40 5.15
C VAL A 137 -4.55 -14.47 4.90
N GLY A 138 -4.17 -15.72 4.66
CA GLY A 138 -5.10 -16.79 4.33
C GLY A 138 -5.98 -16.47 3.10
N LYS A 139 -7.12 -17.16 2.99
CA LYS A 139 -8.11 -16.89 1.93
C LYS A 139 -9.07 -15.79 2.39
N LEU A 140 -8.88 -14.59 1.86
CA LEU A 140 -9.87 -13.52 1.99
C LEU A 140 -11.10 -13.76 1.10
N ARG A 141 -12.25 -13.21 1.51
CA ARG A 141 -13.47 -13.21 0.70
C ARG A 141 -13.25 -12.43 -0.60
N LYS A 142 -14.00 -12.79 -1.65
CA LYS A 142 -14.02 -12.04 -2.90
C LYS A 142 -14.61 -10.65 -2.67
N ASP A 143 -15.71 -10.55 -1.95
CA ASP A 143 -16.31 -9.27 -1.64
C ASP A 143 -15.71 -8.74 -0.33
N LEU A 144 -14.98 -7.64 -0.45
CA LEU A 144 -14.33 -6.98 0.69
C LEU A 144 -15.09 -5.70 1.06
N PRO A 145 -15.27 -5.43 2.36
CA PRO A 145 -15.97 -4.22 2.79
C PRO A 145 -15.18 -2.97 2.38
N GLY A 146 -15.87 -1.99 1.80
CA GLY A 146 -15.25 -0.75 1.35
C GLY A 146 -14.48 -0.88 0.03
N VAL A 147 -14.65 -1.97 -0.72
CA VAL A 147 -14.04 -2.16 -2.05
C VAL A 147 -15.16 -2.31 -3.09
N PRO A 148 -15.16 -1.50 -4.17
CA PRO A 148 -16.13 -1.66 -5.26
C PRO A 148 -16.06 -3.07 -5.89
N ALA A 149 -17.22 -3.59 -6.32
CA ALA A 149 -17.31 -4.96 -6.84
C ALA A 149 -16.52 -5.18 -8.14
N ASP A 150 -16.36 -4.12 -8.93
CA ASP A 150 -15.65 -4.07 -10.21
C ASP A 150 -14.18 -3.64 -10.08
N ALA A 151 -13.71 -3.28 -8.88
CA ALA A 151 -12.32 -2.85 -8.66
C ALA A 151 -11.29 -3.97 -8.82
N ARG A 152 -11.71 -5.24 -8.82
CA ARG A 152 -10.81 -6.39 -8.91
C ARG A 152 -10.34 -6.63 -10.34
N ILE A 153 -9.08 -6.29 -10.59
CA ILE A 153 -8.38 -6.62 -11.83
C ILE A 153 -7.45 -7.80 -11.58
N ASN A 154 -7.67 -8.90 -12.29
CA ASN A 154 -6.74 -10.03 -12.27
C ASN A 154 -5.65 -9.80 -13.29
N PHE A 155 -4.39 -9.83 -12.85
CA PHE A 155 -3.26 -9.80 -13.77
C PHE A 155 -3.07 -11.18 -14.39
N PRO A 156 -3.17 -11.30 -15.73
CA PRO A 156 -2.80 -12.54 -16.39
C PRO A 156 -1.31 -12.81 -16.16
N ARG A 157 -0.95 -14.09 -16.18
CA ARG A 157 0.45 -14.49 -16.27
C ARG A 157 0.99 -14.12 -17.65
N TYR A 158 2.31 -14.15 -17.81
CA TYR A 158 2.91 -13.85 -19.11
C TYR A 158 2.33 -14.74 -20.20
N SER A 159 1.99 -14.13 -21.32
CA SER A 159 1.74 -14.80 -22.59
C SER A 159 3.01 -15.42 -23.14
N VAL A 160 2.87 -16.28 -24.15
CA VAL A 160 4.00 -16.91 -24.85
C VAL A 160 4.94 -15.85 -25.45
N ASP A 161 4.38 -14.80 -26.05
CA ASP A 161 5.14 -13.74 -26.69
C ASP A 161 5.90 -12.88 -25.67
N GLU A 162 5.27 -12.54 -24.54
CA GLU A 162 5.93 -11.84 -23.43
C GLU A 162 7.07 -12.68 -22.85
N VAL A 163 6.86 -13.98 -22.67
CA VAL A 163 7.93 -14.88 -22.22
C VAL A 163 9.07 -14.94 -23.23
N ALA A 164 8.79 -14.99 -24.53
CA ALA A 164 9.84 -14.95 -25.54
C ALA A 164 10.69 -13.68 -25.37
N VAL A 165 10.06 -12.51 -25.21
CA VAL A 165 10.77 -11.23 -25.00
C VAL A 165 11.60 -11.26 -23.71
N VAL A 166 11.04 -11.75 -22.60
CA VAL A 166 11.75 -11.85 -21.31
C VAL A 166 12.97 -12.77 -21.40
N CYS A 167 12.83 -13.95 -22.02
CA CYS A 167 13.93 -14.90 -22.15
C CYS A 167 15.04 -14.38 -23.08
N HIS A 168 14.68 -13.72 -24.19
CA HIS A 168 15.66 -13.05 -25.06
C HIS A 168 16.36 -11.89 -24.33
N TYR A 169 15.64 -11.16 -23.47
CA TYR A 169 16.23 -10.15 -22.61
C TYR A 169 17.26 -10.77 -21.63
N TYR A 170 16.92 -11.88 -20.97
CA TYR A 170 17.87 -12.58 -20.08
C TYR A 170 19.12 -13.06 -20.80
N LEU A 171 18.97 -13.58 -22.02
CA LEU A 171 20.10 -13.97 -22.85
C LEU A 171 21.00 -12.76 -23.17
N ARG A 172 20.40 -11.63 -23.58
CA ARG A 172 21.13 -10.40 -23.92
C ARG A 172 21.89 -9.85 -22.72
N GLN A 173 21.30 -9.92 -21.53
CA GLN A 173 21.91 -9.48 -20.28
C GLN A 173 22.87 -10.51 -19.66
N ARG A 174 23.11 -11.64 -20.33
CA ARG A 174 23.96 -12.74 -19.85
C ARG A 174 23.52 -13.32 -18.51
N LEU A 175 22.21 -13.27 -18.22
CA LEU A 175 21.61 -13.88 -17.03
C LEU A 175 21.39 -15.39 -17.20
N ILE A 176 21.43 -15.87 -18.45
CA ILE A 176 21.34 -17.28 -18.82
C ILE A 176 22.41 -17.66 -19.85
N GLN A 177 22.74 -18.94 -19.93
CA GLN A 177 23.69 -19.46 -20.89
C GLN A 177 23.10 -19.50 -22.31
N ARG A 178 23.94 -19.20 -23.31
CA ARG A 178 23.53 -19.20 -24.72
C ARG A 178 23.36 -20.58 -25.31
N GLU A 179 24.13 -21.56 -24.84
CA GLU A 179 24.15 -22.93 -25.34
C GLU A 179 22.79 -23.66 -25.18
N PRO A 180 22.15 -23.68 -23.99
CA PRO A 180 20.84 -24.32 -23.82
C PRO A 180 19.67 -23.45 -24.31
N PHE A 181 19.91 -22.25 -24.82
CA PHE A 181 18.85 -21.34 -25.24
C PHE A 181 18.34 -21.69 -26.64
N THR A 182 17.22 -22.41 -26.69
CA THR A 182 16.53 -22.78 -27.93
C THR A 182 15.04 -22.45 -27.83
N GLU A 183 14.37 -22.32 -29.00
CA GLU A 183 12.91 -22.18 -29.12
C GLU A 183 12.15 -23.20 -28.27
N GLU A 184 12.58 -24.45 -28.31
CA GLU A 184 11.93 -25.54 -27.59
C GLU A 184 12.14 -25.43 -26.06
N ASN A 185 13.36 -25.09 -25.64
CA ASN A 185 13.72 -25.09 -24.23
C ASN A 185 13.03 -23.99 -23.43
N TRP A 186 12.98 -22.75 -23.92
CA TRP A 186 12.28 -21.70 -23.21
C TRP A 186 10.76 -21.92 -23.21
N LYS A 187 10.20 -22.53 -24.27
CA LYS A 187 8.79 -22.94 -24.33
C LYS A 187 8.48 -24.03 -23.28
N LYS A 188 9.38 -25.01 -23.07
CA LYS A 188 9.22 -26.00 -21.98
C LYS A 188 9.11 -25.31 -20.61
N ILE A 189 9.95 -24.32 -20.33
CA ILE A 189 9.88 -23.57 -19.07
C ILE A 189 8.59 -22.74 -18.97
N TYR A 190 8.12 -22.17 -20.08
CA TYR A 190 6.82 -21.52 -20.15
C TYR A 190 5.69 -22.47 -19.75
N TYR A 191 5.64 -23.68 -20.33
CA TYR A 191 4.62 -24.68 -20.00
C TYR A 191 4.73 -25.14 -18.54
N LEU A 192 5.93 -25.35 -18.02
CA LEU A 192 6.17 -25.77 -16.64
C LEU A 192 5.73 -24.72 -15.61
N SER A 193 6.00 -23.44 -15.89
CA SER A 193 5.63 -22.32 -15.01
C SER A 193 4.22 -21.77 -15.28
N HIS A 194 3.62 -22.18 -16.39
CA HIS A 194 2.40 -21.57 -16.94
C HIS A 194 2.51 -20.03 -16.96
N GLY A 195 3.65 -19.50 -17.42
CA GLY A 195 3.93 -18.06 -17.51
C GLY A 195 4.10 -17.32 -16.17
N ASN A 196 4.23 -18.02 -15.03
CA ASN A 196 4.43 -17.36 -13.74
C ASN A 196 5.82 -16.69 -13.67
N GLY A 197 5.85 -15.37 -13.55
CA GLY A 197 7.11 -14.61 -13.58
C GLY A 197 8.13 -14.96 -12.48
N ALA A 198 7.68 -15.36 -11.28
CA ALA A 198 8.59 -15.78 -10.21
C ALA A 198 9.23 -17.14 -10.53
N GLN A 199 8.43 -18.12 -10.97
CA GLN A 199 8.93 -19.42 -11.40
C GLN A 199 9.82 -19.30 -12.63
N MET A 200 9.43 -18.49 -13.63
CA MET A 200 10.25 -18.21 -14.82
C MET A 200 11.63 -17.66 -14.44
N ARG A 201 11.71 -16.66 -13.56
CA ARG A 201 12.99 -16.12 -13.08
C ARG A 201 13.89 -17.18 -12.44
N TRP A 202 13.29 -18.14 -11.75
CA TRP A 202 14.04 -19.21 -11.08
C TRP A 202 14.43 -20.35 -12.02
N LEU A 203 13.55 -20.75 -12.95
CA LEU A 203 13.71 -21.93 -13.80
C LEU A 203 14.53 -21.67 -15.07
N VAL A 204 14.38 -20.49 -15.69
CA VAL A 204 15.05 -20.17 -16.97
C VAL A 204 16.57 -20.30 -16.89
N PRO A 205 17.26 -19.92 -15.78
CA PRO A 205 18.71 -20.17 -15.64
C PRO A 205 19.12 -21.65 -15.64
N PHE A 206 18.21 -22.57 -15.30
CA PHE A 206 18.47 -24.02 -15.26
C PHE A 206 18.04 -24.76 -16.53
N MET A 207 17.73 -24.03 -17.61
CA MET A 207 17.49 -24.66 -18.92
C MET A 207 18.69 -25.51 -19.33
N ARG A 208 18.41 -26.70 -19.84
CA ARG A 208 19.38 -27.65 -20.38
C ARG A 208 18.97 -28.03 -21.78
#